data_AF-A0A1I8ANS0-F1
#
_entry.id   AF-A0A1I8ANS0-F1
#
_cell.length_a   1.000
_cell.length_b   1.000
_cell.length_c   1.000
_cell.angle_alpha   90.00
_cell.angle_beta   90.00
_cell.angle_gamma   90.00
#
_symmetry.space_group_name_H-M   'P 1'
#
loop_
_entity.id
_entity.type
_entity.pdbx_description
1 polymer ?
#
loop_
_entity_poly.entity_id
_entity_poly.type
_entity_poly.pdbx_seq_one_letter_code
_entity_poly.pdbx_strand_id
1 'polypeptide(L)'
;MHILERAARTFEFFGSDCPPRIHLLDDHHAVDIDNFEYTLAGSDNPDFMKKILNVWRPIMAQVNRVLLIPMKELGLTNFEVTYLCAYRLWEVDRIEGLEEQTYRTAENVLKRIGEELHRYYVTDLKMKSYSGRVAEVMRLLNDVDGLIMFVHRMELQLDVCEVVGFEFHDSVFCRHRDE
;
A
#
# COMPACT_ATOMS: atom_id res chain seq x y z
N MET A 1 0.77 -0.01 -4.04
CA MET A 1 0.84 -1.48 -4.20
C MET A 1 2.03 -2.14 -3.52
N HIS A 2 3.24 -1.54 -3.56
CA HIS A 2 4.42 -2.10 -2.87
C HIS A 2 4.16 -2.46 -1.39
N ILE A 3 3.48 -1.58 -0.63
CA ILE A 3 3.20 -1.83 0.79
C ILE A 3 2.32 -3.07 1.06
N LEU A 4 1.36 -3.37 0.18
CA LEU A 4 0.52 -4.58 0.26
C LEU A 4 1.35 -5.84 0.03
N GLU A 5 2.24 -5.80 -0.96
CA GLU A 5 3.13 -6.92 -1.27
C GLU A 5 4.13 -7.15 -0.13
N ARG A 6 4.77 -6.10 0.40
CA ARG A 6 5.68 -6.20 1.56
C ARG A 6 5.00 -6.76 2.80
N ALA A 7 3.75 -6.34 3.06
CA ALA A 7 2.96 -6.88 4.17
C ALA A 7 2.67 -8.38 3.97
N ALA A 8 2.31 -8.81 2.77
CA ALA A 8 2.11 -10.23 2.46
C ALA A 8 3.40 -11.04 2.64
N ARG A 9 4.53 -10.53 2.12
CA ARG A 9 5.86 -11.14 2.30
C ARG A 9 6.26 -11.26 3.76
N THR A 10 5.90 -10.29 4.58
CA THR A 10 6.16 -10.31 6.03
C THR A 10 5.51 -11.55 6.66
N PHE A 11 4.22 -11.79 6.41
CA PHE A 11 3.52 -12.94 6.97
C PHE A 11 3.94 -14.27 6.32
N GLU A 12 4.33 -14.27 5.05
CA GLU A 12 4.90 -15.44 4.38
C GLU A 12 6.25 -15.84 4.99
N PHE A 13 7.14 -14.88 5.24
CA PHE A 13 8.49 -15.12 5.75
C PHE A 13 8.50 -15.51 7.24
N PHE A 14 7.77 -14.79 8.08
CA PHE A 14 7.76 -15.01 9.53
C PHE A 14 6.68 -16.01 9.99
N GLY A 15 5.74 -16.38 9.11
CA GLY A 15 4.66 -17.30 9.41
C GLY A 15 3.52 -16.69 10.23
N SER A 16 2.52 -17.52 10.56
CA SER A 16 1.27 -17.12 11.25
C SER A 16 1.48 -16.52 12.64
N ASP A 17 2.57 -16.90 13.31
CA ASP A 17 2.87 -16.44 14.67
C ASP A 17 3.52 -15.05 14.69
N CYS A 18 3.88 -14.50 13.52
CA CYS A 18 4.46 -13.18 13.37
C CYS A 18 3.57 -12.10 14.02
N PRO A 19 4.06 -11.33 15.02
CA PRO A 19 3.31 -10.20 15.54
C PRO A 19 3.00 -9.19 14.42
N PRO A 20 1.78 -8.61 14.35
CA PRO A 20 1.42 -7.66 13.30
C PRO A 20 2.32 -6.42 13.20
N ARG A 21 2.99 -6.06 14.31
CA ARG A 21 3.92 -4.93 14.36
C ARG A 21 5.26 -5.20 13.66
N ILE A 22 5.60 -6.46 13.39
CA ILE A 22 6.81 -6.78 12.64
C ILE A 22 6.52 -6.57 11.16
N HIS A 23 7.38 -5.84 10.45
CA HIS A 23 7.21 -5.53 9.04
C HIS A 23 8.54 -5.60 8.29
N LEU A 24 8.56 -6.26 7.14
CA LEU A 24 9.70 -6.22 6.21
C LEU A 24 9.71 -4.89 5.45
N LEU A 25 10.79 -4.12 5.59
CA LEU A 25 11.04 -2.94 4.78
C LEU A 25 11.62 -3.32 3.41
N ASP A 26 12.51 -4.31 3.40
CA ASP A 26 13.11 -4.90 2.21
C ASP A 26 13.36 -6.41 2.45
N ASP A 27 14.09 -7.06 1.53
CA ASP A 27 14.36 -8.50 1.59
C ASP A 27 15.37 -8.91 2.69
N HIS A 28 15.99 -7.95 3.37
CA HIS A 28 17.06 -8.15 4.34
C HIS A 28 16.80 -7.49 5.71
N HIS A 29 15.83 -6.57 5.79
CA HIS A 29 15.57 -5.78 6.99
C HIS A 29 14.08 -5.85 7.40
N ALA A 30 13.86 -6.26 8.64
CA ALA A 30 12.57 -6.21 9.32
C ALA A 30 12.63 -5.24 10.50
N VAL A 31 11.51 -4.56 10.78
CA VAL A 31 11.40 -3.62 11.90
C VAL A 31 10.14 -3.89 12.72
N ASP A 32 10.17 -3.48 13.99
CA ASP A 32 8.95 -3.26 14.76
C ASP A 32 8.40 -1.87 14.41
N ILE A 33 7.33 -1.84 13.62
CA ILE A 33 6.75 -0.62 13.06
C ILE A 33 6.23 0.34 14.15
N ASP A 34 5.95 -0.16 15.36
CA ASP A 34 5.50 0.68 16.47
C ASP A 34 6.67 1.31 17.24
N ASN A 35 7.86 0.70 17.19
CA ASN A 35 8.98 1.02 18.09
C ASN A 35 10.30 1.40 17.39
N PHE A 36 10.38 1.36 16.07
CA PHE A 36 11.61 1.69 15.37
C PHE A 36 11.90 3.20 15.30
N GLU A 37 13.20 3.51 15.22
CA GLU A 37 13.72 4.87 15.08
C GLU A 37 14.32 5.05 13.69
N TYR A 38 14.11 6.24 13.12
CA TYR A 38 14.66 6.65 11.84
C TYR A 38 15.81 7.62 12.04
N THR A 39 16.82 7.50 11.19
CA THR A 39 17.87 8.50 11.01
C THR A 39 17.77 9.05 9.60
N LEU A 40 17.77 10.38 9.44
CA LEU A 40 17.83 11.00 8.13
C LEU A 40 19.30 11.18 7.75
N ALA A 41 19.72 10.56 6.65
CA ALA A 41 21.09 10.72 6.17
C ALA A 41 21.40 12.21 5.92
N GLY A 42 22.48 12.71 6.53
CA GLY A 42 22.90 14.11 6.41
C GLY A 42 22.31 15.07 7.44
N SER A 43 21.53 14.60 8.43
CA SER A 43 21.05 15.43 9.54
C SER A 43 21.39 14.81 10.90
N ASP A 44 22.36 15.40 11.59
CA ASP A 44 22.73 15.04 12.97
C ASP A 44 22.00 15.90 14.01
N ASN A 45 21.05 16.76 13.60
CA ASN A 45 20.34 17.67 14.50
C ASN A 45 19.27 16.91 15.32
N PRO A 46 19.46 16.73 16.65
CA PRO A 46 18.56 15.91 17.47
C PRO A 46 17.14 16.48 17.58
N ASP A 47 16.99 17.80 17.62
CA ASP A 47 15.68 18.45 17.76
C ASP A 47 14.86 18.34 16.47
N PHE A 48 15.53 18.44 15.32
CA PHE A 48 14.92 18.19 14.02
C PHE A 48 14.50 16.72 13.88
N MET A 49 15.40 15.79 14.20
CA MET A 49 15.10 14.36 14.19
C MET A 49 13.91 14.01 15.08
N LYS A 50 13.82 14.59 16.27
CA LYS A 50 12.67 14.40 17.16
C LYS A 50 11.34 14.89 16.54
N LYS A 51 11.34 16.02 15.84
CA LYS A 51 10.14 16.52 15.14
C LYS A 51 9.71 15.58 14.02
N ILE A 52 10.65 15.13 13.20
CA ILE A 52 10.40 14.17 12.11
C ILE A 52 9.84 12.86 12.67
N LEU A 53 10.44 12.29 13.71
CA LEU A 53 9.93 11.07 14.35
C LEU A 53 8.49 11.24 14.88
N ASN A 54 8.16 12.40 15.46
CA ASN A 54 6.81 12.68 15.94
C ASN A 54 5.78 12.76 14.80
N VAL A 55 6.19 13.10 13.58
CA VAL A 55 5.32 13.10 12.39
C VAL A 55 5.15 11.69 11.84
N TRP A 56 6.22 10.90 11.76
CA TRP A 56 6.18 9.56 11.16
C TRP A 56 5.57 8.48 12.06
N ARG A 57 5.76 8.53 13.38
CA ARG A 57 5.23 7.53 14.31
C ARG A 57 3.72 7.31 14.19
N PRO A 58 2.87 8.36 14.15
CA PRO A 58 1.43 8.18 13.93
C PRO A 58 1.11 7.46 12.62
N ILE A 59 1.86 7.70 11.55
CA ILE A 59 1.65 7.08 10.24
C ILE A 59 1.98 5.60 10.31
N MET A 60 3.13 5.27 10.90
CA MET A 60 3.55 3.88 11.07
C MET A 60 2.54 3.08 11.91
N ALA A 61 1.98 3.70 12.95
CA ALA A 61 0.87 3.12 13.70
C ALA A 61 -0.40 2.95 12.84
N GLN A 62 -0.68 3.85 11.90
CA GLN A 62 -1.79 3.69 10.95
C GLN A 62 -1.53 2.56 9.96
N VAL A 63 -0.31 2.38 9.45
CA VAL A 63 0.07 1.22 8.61
C VAL A 63 -0.24 -0.07 9.35
N ASN A 64 0.17 -0.18 10.62
CA ASN A 64 -0.11 -1.37 11.42
C ASN A 64 -1.61 -1.64 11.55
N ARG A 65 -2.40 -0.60 11.86
CA ARG A 65 -3.86 -0.70 12.08
C ARG A 65 -4.68 -0.96 10.81
N VAL A 66 -4.32 -0.32 9.71
CA VAL A 66 -5.10 -0.34 8.45
C VAL A 66 -4.69 -1.50 7.56
N LEU A 67 -3.42 -1.91 7.62
CA LEU A 67 -2.87 -2.92 6.72
C LEU A 67 -2.47 -4.21 7.45
N LEU A 68 -1.49 -4.14 8.36
CA LEU A 68 -0.85 -5.35 8.90
C LEU A 68 -1.81 -6.19 9.75
N ILE A 69 -2.53 -5.57 10.68
CA ILE A 69 -3.51 -6.26 11.53
C ILE A 69 -4.63 -6.87 10.68
N PRO A 70 -5.35 -6.12 9.80
CA PRO A 70 -6.41 -6.69 9.00
C PRO A 70 -5.95 -7.79 8.03
N MET A 71 -4.77 -7.64 7.41
CA MET A 71 -4.21 -8.68 6.55
C MET A 71 -3.97 -9.99 7.29
N LYS A 72 -3.45 -9.90 8.52
CA LYS A 72 -3.23 -11.06 9.38
C LYS A 72 -4.56 -11.69 9.81
N GLU A 73 -5.50 -10.88 10.30
CA GLU A 73 -6.79 -11.35 10.81
C GLU A 73 -7.65 -12.01 9.74
N LEU A 74 -7.68 -11.45 8.52
CA LEU A 74 -8.38 -12.03 7.39
C LEU A 74 -7.68 -13.29 6.84
N GLY A 75 -6.42 -13.52 7.23
CA GLY A 75 -5.58 -14.56 6.65
C GLY A 75 -5.51 -14.42 5.14
N LEU A 76 -5.09 -13.23 4.68
CA LEU A 76 -4.99 -12.96 3.24
C LEU A 76 -4.01 -13.94 2.60
N THR A 77 -4.45 -14.56 1.52
CA THR A 77 -3.64 -15.47 0.73
C THR A 77 -2.85 -14.70 -0.34
N ASN A 78 -1.72 -15.24 -0.77
CA ASN A 78 -0.93 -14.63 -1.84
C ASN A 78 -1.75 -14.42 -3.13
N PHE A 79 -2.74 -15.28 -3.39
CA PHE A 79 -3.64 -15.14 -4.52
C PHE A 79 -4.53 -13.89 -4.39
N GLU A 80 -5.12 -13.66 -3.21
CA GLU A 80 -5.94 -12.47 -2.95
C GLU A 80 -5.11 -11.19 -2.99
N VAL A 81 -3.89 -11.21 -2.44
CA VAL A 81 -2.95 -10.08 -2.53
C VAL A 81 -2.62 -9.77 -3.99
N THR A 82 -2.34 -10.80 -4.79
CA THR A 82 -2.07 -10.64 -6.23
C THR A 82 -3.29 -10.08 -6.97
N TYR A 83 -4.49 -10.56 -6.64
CA TYR A 83 -5.73 -10.02 -7.18
C TYR A 83 -5.90 -8.54 -6.83
N LEU A 84 -5.68 -8.14 -5.57
CA LEU A 84 -5.76 -6.73 -5.15
C LEU A 84 -4.74 -5.85 -5.90
N CYS A 85 -3.51 -6.34 -6.06
CA CYS A 85 -2.46 -5.74 -6.89
C CYS A 85 -2.91 -5.51 -8.33
N ALA A 86 -3.46 -6.55 -8.97
CA ALA A 86 -3.94 -6.46 -10.34
C ALA A 86 -5.18 -5.56 -10.46
N TYR A 87 -6.14 -5.67 -9.54
CA TYR A 87 -7.36 -4.88 -9.54
C TYR A 87 -7.02 -3.39 -9.49
N ARG A 88 -6.19 -2.96 -8.54
CA ARG A 88 -5.84 -1.54 -8.40
C ARG A 88 -5.04 -1.01 -9.58
N LEU A 89 -4.18 -1.83 -10.18
CA LEU A 89 -3.40 -1.45 -11.37
C LEU A 89 -4.29 -1.17 -12.59
N TRP A 90 -5.37 -1.94 -12.74
CA TRP A 90 -6.25 -1.87 -13.91
C TRP A 90 -7.56 -1.10 -13.67
N GLU A 91 -7.79 -0.60 -12.45
CA GLU A 91 -8.88 0.33 -12.13
C GLU A 91 -8.54 1.75 -12.64
N VAL A 92 -8.69 1.95 -13.94
CA VAL A 92 -8.35 3.19 -14.67
C VAL A 92 -9.56 4.00 -15.11
N ASP A 93 -10.77 3.59 -14.73
CA ASP A 93 -12.05 4.21 -15.12
C ASP A 93 -12.14 5.71 -14.78
N ARG A 94 -11.44 6.14 -13.72
CA ARG A 94 -11.39 7.53 -13.25
C ARG A 94 -10.22 8.35 -13.81
N ILE A 95 -9.37 7.76 -14.64
CA ILE A 95 -8.25 8.48 -15.25
C ILE A 95 -8.74 9.12 -16.54
N GLU A 96 -8.77 10.44 -16.63
CA GLU A 96 -9.16 11.17 -17.83
C GLU A 96 -8.05 11.15 -18.90
N GLY A 97 -8.45 11.21 -20.18
CA GLY A 97 -7.51 11.37 -21.30
C GLY A 97 -6.85 10.08 -21.81
N LEU A 98 -7.29 8.91 -21.36
CA LEU A 98 -6.85 7.63 -21.93
C LEU A 98 -7.57 7.32 -23.23
N GLU A 99 -6.93 6.52 -24.10
CA GLU A 99 -7.57 6.01 -25.31
C GLU A 99 -8.72 5.04 -24.98
N GLU A 100 -9.77 5.03 -25.81
CA GLU A 100 -10.92 4.12 -25.64
C GLU A 100 -10.48 2.64 -25.56
N GLN A 101 -9.47 2.28 -26.34
CA GLN A 101 -8.90 0.93 -26.34
C GLN A 101 -8.28 0.55 -24.98
N THR A 102 -7.72 1.53 -24.25
CA THR A 102 -7.15 1.31 -22.92
C THR A 102 -8.24 0.98 -21.91
N TYR A 103 -9.35 1.73 -21.90
CA TYR A 103 -10.49 1.41 -21.03
C TYR A 103 -11.08 0.03 -21.32
N ARG A 104 -11.27 -0.31 -22.61
CA ARG A 104 -11.74 -1.65 -23.02
C ARG A 104 -10.78 -2.75 -22.59
N THR A 105 -9.47 -2.51 -22.67
CA THR A 105 -8.45 -3.47 -22.23
C THR A 105 -8.51 -3.65 -20.72
N ALA A 106 -8.58 -2.57 -19.97
CA ALA A 106 -8.70 -2.58 -18.52
C ALA A 106 -9.94 -3.34 -18.05
N GLU A 107 -11.12 -3.06 -18.62
CA GLU A 107 -12.37 -3.77 -18.30
C GLU A 107 -12.23 -5.29 -18.54
N ASN A 108 -11.63 -5.68 -19.67
CA ASN A 108 -11.40 -7.10 -19.98
C ASN A 108 -10.42 -7.76 -18.99
N VAL A 109 -9.38 -7.05 -18.55
CA VAL A 109 -8.45 -7.55 -17.55
C VAL A 109 -9.15 -7.72 -16.20
N LEU A 110 -9.89 -6.70 -15.73
CA LEU A 110 -10.64 -6.74 -14.47
C LEU A 110 -11.66 -7.88 -14.45
N LYS A 111 -12.36 -8.11 -15.56
CA LYS A 111 -13.27 -9.26 -15.71
C LYS A 111 -12.54 -10.59 -15.54
N ARG A 112 -11.41 -10.77 -16.24
CA ARG A 112 -10.62 -12.01 -16.20
C ARG A 112 -10.05 -12.30 -14.81
N ILE A 113 -9.47 -11.31 -14.14
CA ILE A 113 -8.93 -11.50 -12.79
C ILE A 113 -10.06 -11.79 -11.77
N GLY A 114 -11.26 -11.24 -11.98
CA GLY A 114 -12.44 -11.56 -11.19
C GLY A 114 -12.93 -12.99 -11.39
N GLU A 115 -12.91 -13.49 -12.62
CA GLU A 115 -13.20 -14.90 -12.95
C GLU A 115 -12.18 -15.85 -12.31
N GLU A 116 -10.89 -15.49 -12.32
CA GLU A 116 -9.84 -16.28 -11.65
C GLU A 116 -9.97 -16.26 -10.12
N LEU A 117 -10.33 -15.12 -9.52
CA LEU A 117 -10.64 -15.06 -8.09
C LEU A 117 -11.85 -15.92 -7.72
N HIS A 118 -12.91 -15.89 -8.54
CA HIS A 118 -14.06 -16.79 -8.37
C HIS A 118 -13.64 -18.27 -8.43
N ARG A 119 -12.83 -18.64 -9.44
CA ARG A 119 -12.32 -20.00 -9.62
C ARG A 119 -11.51 -20.45 -8.40
N TYR A 120 -10.62 -19.59 -7.91
CA TYR A 120 -9.82 -19.83 -6.71
C TYR A 120 -10.69 -20.15 -5.49
N TYR A 121 -11.70 -19.32 -5.21
CA TYR A 121 -12.59 -19.55 -4.07
C TYR A 121 -13.42 -20.84 -4.20
N VAL A 122 -14.01 -21.10 -5.37
CA VAL A 122 -14.94 -22.23 -5.55
C VAL A 122 -14.20 -23.56 -5.74
N THR A 123 -13.08 -23.55 -6.46
CA THR A 123 -12.36 -24.76 -6.86
C THR A 123 -11.32 -25.14 -5.82
N ASP A 124 -10.44 -24.19 -5.47
CA ASP A 124 -9.27 -24.47 -4.65
C ASP A 124 -9.63 -24.45 -3.17
N LEU A 125 -10.32 -23.39 -2.73
CA LEU A 125 -10.76 -23.25 -1.33
C LEU A 125 -12.11 -23.93 -1.03
N LYS A 126 -12.83 -24.40 -2.06
CA LYS A 126 -14.14 -25.07 -1.95
C LYS A 126 -15.18 -24.27 -1.17
N MET A 127 -15.11 -22.94 -1.27
CA MET A 127 -16.00 -22.01 -0.57
C MET A 127 -17.32 -21.85 -1.32
N LYS A 128 -18.43 -22.28 -0.72
CA LYS A 128 -19.78 -22.11 -1.31
C LYS A 128 -20.35 -20.70 -1.21
N SER A 129 -19.88 -19.90 -0.23
CA SER A 129 -20.33 -18.52 0.00
C SER A 129 -19.12 -17.64 0.31
N TYR A 130 -18.47 -17.13 -0.74
CA TYR A 130 -17.23 -16.34 -0.64
C TYR A 130 -17.47 -14.82 -0.81
N SER A 131 -18.71 -14.39 -1.08
CA SER A 131 -19.04 -12.98 -1.33
C SER A 131 -18.71 -12.07 -0.13
N GLY A 132 -18.93 -12.56 1.10
CA GLY A 132 -18.53 -11.85 2.32
C GLY A 132 -17.02 -11.62 2.38
N ARG A 133 -16.23 -12.67 2.08
CA ARG A 133 -14.76 -12.58 2.06
C ARG A 133 -14.26 -11.61 0.98
N VAL A 134 -14.85 -11.63 -0.22
CA VAL A 134 -14.55 -10.65 -1.27
C VAL A 134 -14.84 -9.22 -0.79
N ALA A 135 -15.97 -9.00 -0.13
CA ALA A 135 -16.31 -7.68 0.40
C ALA A 135 -15.31 -7.21 1.46
N GLU A 136 -14.82 -8.10 2.33
CA GLU A 136 -13.79 -7.78 3.33
C GLU A 136 -12.43 -7.48 2.69
N VAL A 137 -11.99 -8.31 1.74
CA VAL A 137 -10.74 -8.13 0.99
C VAL A 137 -10.75 -6.81 0.19
N MET A 138 -11.89 -6.46 -0.43
CA MET A 138 -12.05 -5.19 -1.13
C MET A 138 -12.13 -3.99 -0.18
N ARG A 139 -12.74 -4.14 1.00
CA ARG A 139 -12.76 -3.08 2.02
C ARG A 139 -11.34 -2.75 2.48
N LEU A 140 -10.53 -3.78 2.73
CA LEU A 140 -9.11 -3.60 3.05
C LEU A 140 -8.38 -2.79 1.97
N LEU A 141 -8.59 -3.11 0.69
CA LEU A 141 -7.97 -2.35 -0.40
C LEU A 141 -8.34 -0.86 -0.34
N ASN A 142 -9.63 -0.55 -0.15
CA ASN A 142 -10.09 0.84 -0.03
C ASN A 142 -9.48 1.56 1.17
N ASP A 143 -9.36 0.90 2.32
CA ASP A 143 -8.75 1.48 3.51
C ASP A 143 -7.26 1.77 3.27
N VAL A 144 -6.57 0.87 2.56
CA VAL A 144 -5.16 1.04 2.15
C VAL A 144 -5.00 2.19 1.16
N ASP A 145 -5.89 2.34 0.18
CA ASP A 145 -5.88 3.50 -0.73
C ASP A 145 -6.04 4.81 0.05
N GLY A 146 -6.95 4.82 1.04
CA GLY A 146 -7.13 5.97 1.95
C GLY A 146 -5.86 6.33 2.71
N LEU A 147 -5.14 5.32 3.22
CA LEU A 147 -3.85 5.50 3.88
C LEU A 147 -2.78 6.05 2.92
N ILE A 148 -2.65 5.48 1.71
CA ILE A 148 -1.69 5.94 0.70
C ILE A 148 -1.95 7.40 0.34
N MET A 149 -3.22 7.78 0.12
CA MET A 149 -3.59 9.17 -0.16
C MET A 149 -3.30 10.10 1.01
N PHE A 150 -3.47 9.64 2.25
CA PHE A 150 -3.15 10.41 3.45
C PHE A 150 -1.63 10.66 3.56
N VAL A 151 -0.81 9.63 3.39
CA VAL A 151 0.65 9.74 3.41
C VAL A 151 1.13 10.69 2.33
N HIS A 152 0.65 10.53 1.10
CA HIS A 152 1.03 11.40 -0.02
C HIS A 152 0.69 12.88 0.24
N ARG A 153 -0.50 13.16 0.79
CA ARG A 153 -0.86 14.54 1.17
C ARG A 153 0.06 15.11 2.24
N MET A 154 0.47 14.28 3.20
CA MET A 154 1.38 14.72 4.25
C MET A 154 2.78 14.98 3.70
N GLU A 155 3.30 14.13 2.82
CA GLU A 155 4.59 14.35 2.14
C GLU A 155 4.61 15.70 1.41
N LEU A 156 3.56 16.00 0.64
CA LEU A 156 3.41 17.30 -0.04
C LEU A 156 3.38 18.48 0.94
N GLN A 157 2.74 18.33 2.10
CA GLN A 157 2.71 19.38 3.12
C GLN A 157 4.07 19.60 3.77
N LEU A 158 4.81 18.52 4.06
CA LEU A 158 6.15 18.60 4.62
C LEU A 158 7.13 19.26 3.65
N ASP A 159 6.98 18.99 2.36
CA ASP A 159 7.76 19.61 1.29
C ASP A 159 7.46 21.12 1.17
N VAL A 160 6.18 21.50 1.09
CA VAL A 160 5.75 22.92 1.04
C VAL A 160 6.19 23.70 2.28
N CYS A 161 6.26 23.06 3.44
CA CYS A 161 6.73 23.69 4.68
C CYS A 161 8.26 23.63 4.86
N GLU A 162 9.01 23.17 3.86
CA GLU A 162 10.48 23.02 3.90
C GLU A 162 10.98 22.19 5.10
N VAL A 163 10.14 21.25 5.57
CA VAL A 163 10.45 20.38 6.72
C VAL A 163 11.28 19.18 6.28
N VAL A 164 10.97 18.62 5.11
CA VAL A 164 11.74 17.54 4.46
C VAL A 164 11.78 17.88 2.98
N GLY A 165 12.97 18.06 2.41
CA GLY A 165 13.10 18.22 0.96
C GLY A 165 12.90 16.86 0.29
N PHE A 166 11.78 16.68 -0.39
CA PHE A 166 11.63 15.57 -1.31
C PHE A 166 12.04 16.10 -2.69
N GLU A 167 13.25 15.74 -3.15
CA GLU A 167 13.59 15.97 -4.56
C GLU A 167 12.72 15.04 -5.41
N PHE A 168 11.59 15.57 -5.88
CA PHE A 168 10.79 14.92 -6.91
C PHE A 168 11.61 14.90 -8.19
N HIS A 169 12.36 13.82 -8.43
CA HIS A 169 12.95 13.59 -9.75
C HIS A 169 11.82 13.45 -10.79
N ASP A 170 11.73 14.48 -11.63
CA ASP A 170 11.05 14.57 -12.93
C ASP A 170 9.58 14.13 -12.99
N SER A 171 8.68 15.02 -12.57
CA SER A 171 7.30 15.05 -13.06
C SER A 171 7.14 16.22 -14.05
N VAL A 172 6.80 15.89 -15.30
CA VAL A 172 6.59 16.82 -16.42
C VAL A 172 5.51 17.89 -16.15
N PHE A 173 4.77 17.76 -15.04
CA PHE A 173 3.72 18.70 -14.61
C PHE A 173 4.25 19.90 -13.81
N CYS A 174 5.51 19.90 -13.39
CA CYS A 174 6.15 21.03 -12.69
C CYS A 174 7.11 21.78 -13.62
N ARG A 175 6.66 22.23 -14.80
CA ARG A 175 7.44 23.25 -15.53
C ARG A 175 7.39 24.56 -14.77
N HIS A 176 8.52 24.96 -14.20
CA HIS A 176 8.83 26.39 -14.09
C HIS A 176 8.77 26.96 -15.51
N ARG A 177 7.90 27.96 -15.70
CA ARG A 177 8.01 28.83 -16.86
C ARG A 177 9.19 29.75 -16.60
N ASP A 178 10.35 29.34 -17.07
CA ASP A 178 11.44 30.26 -17.33
C ASP A 178 11.36 30.63 -18.82
N GLU A 179 10.66 31.75 -19.07
CA GLU A 179 10.92 32.83 -20.05
C GLU A 179 9.71 33.79 -20.11
#